data_AF-A0A2V6YAW1-F1
#
_entry.id   AF-A0A2V6YAW1-F1
#
_cell.length_a   1.000
_cell.length_b   1.000
_cell.length_c   1.000
_cell.angle_alpha   90.00
_cell.angle_beta   90.00
_cell.angle_gamma   90.00
#
_symmetry.space_group_name_H-M   'P 1'
#
loop_
_entity.id
_entity.type
_entity.pdbx_description
1 polymer ?
#
loop_
_entity_poly.entity_id
_entity_poly.type
_entity_poly.pdbx_seq_one_letter_code
_entity_poly.pdbx_strand_id
1 'polypeptide(L)' 'QGEFLGIPATGKKVSFYTVDAMRVVDGKITEHWGVATLLDLMQQLGVVPPLGGQR' A
#
# COMPACT_ATOMS: atom_id res chain seq x y z
N GLN A 1 6.12 -3.91 14.07
CA GLN A 1 6.41 -2.63 13.38
C GLN A 1 7.76 -2.76 12.73
N GLY A 2 7.96 -2.22 11.53
CA GLY A 2 9.21 -2.38 10.77
C GLY A 2 9.31 -1.35 9.66
N GLU A 3 10.44 -1.36 8.95
CA GLU A 3 10.64 -0.52 7.77
C GLU A 3 9.69 -0.92 6.65
N PHE A 4 9.16 0.07 5.93
CA PHE A 4 8.29 -0.13 4.77
C PHE A 4 8.77 0.70 3.60
N LEU A 5 9.21 0.06 2.51
CA LEU A 5 9.74 0.73 1.31
C LEU A 5 10.86 1.76 1.63
N GLY A 6 11.77 1.43 2.55
CA GLY A 6 12.83 2.35 2.99
C GLY A 6 12.40 3.40 4.01
N ILE A 7 11.13 3.41 4.43
CA ILE A 7 10.59 4.34 5.42
C ILE A 7 10.67 3.69 6.81
N PRO A 8 11.38 4.29 7.77
CA PRO A 8 11.43 3.79 9.15
C PRO A 8 10.02 3.68 9.75
N ALA A 9 9.85 2.77 10.71
CA ALA A 9 8.57 2.56 11.36
C ALA A 9 8.05 3.86 12.01
N THR A 10 6.86 4.30 11.61
CA THR A 10 6.25 5.55 12.10
C THR A 10 5.38 5.35 13.36
N GLY A 11 5.07 4.09 13.71
CA GLY A 11 4.13 3.74 14.78
C GLY A 11 2.65 4.05 14.49
N LYS A 12 2.34 4.65 13.34
CA LYS A 12 0.97 5.00 12.94
C LYS A 12 0.19 3.76 12.49
N LYS A 13 -1.10 3.71 12.81
CA LYS A 13 -2.03 2.80 12.12
C LYS A 13 -2.32 3.39 10.74
N VAL A 14 -2.31 2.53 9.73
CA VAL A 14 -2.59 2.89 8.33
C VAL A 14 -3.67 1.98 7.76
N SER A 15 -4.38 2.47 6.74
CA SER A 15 -5.37 1.70 5.99
C SER A 15 -5.29 2.08 4.51
N PHE A 16 -5.36 1.11 3.61
CA PHE A 16 -5.34 1.35 2.17
C PHE A 16 -6.14 0.24 1.47
N TYR A 17 -6.56 0.52 0.25
CA TYR A 17 -7.30 -0.44 -0.57
C TYR A 17 -6.37 -1.11 -1.57
N THR A 18 -6.72 -2.34 -1.94
CA THR A 18 -6.02 -3.12 -2.96
C THR A 18 -7.04 -3.81 -3.85
N VAL A 19 -6.64 -4.05 -5.10
CA VAL A 19 -7.30 -5.00 -6.01
C VAL A 19 -6.22 -5.92 -6.53
N ASP A 20 -6.47 -7.22 -6.40
CA ASP A 20 -5.55 -8.26 -6.82
C ASP A 20 -6.18 -9.12 -7.92
N ALA A 21 -5.39 -9.40 -8.95
CA ALA A 21 -5.68 -10.40 -9.95
C ALA A 21 -4.66 -11.53 -9.82
N MET A 22 -5.13 -12.77 -9.71
CA MET A 22 -4.28 -13.95 -9.65
C MET A 22 -4.59 -14.89 -10.83
N ARG A 23 -3.54 -15.46 -11.44
CA ARG A 23 -3.69 -16.61 -12.34
C ARG A 23 -3.50 -17.90 -11.57
N VAL A 24 -4.48 -18.80 -11.65
CA VAL A 24 -4.41 -20.14 -11.06
C VAL A 24 -4.27 -21.20 -12.14
N VAL A 25 -3.27 -22.08 -12.00
CA VAL A 25 -3.03 -23.25 -12.88
C VAL A 25 -2.81 -24.46 -11.96
N ASP A 26 -3.50 -25.56 -12.22
CA ASP A 26 -3.44 -26.81 -11.43
C ASP A 26 -3.61 -26.58 -9.91
N GLY A 27 -4.53 -25.69 -9.55
CA GLY A 27 -4.82 -25.35 -8.15
C GLY A 27 -3.76 -24.48 -7.47
N LYS A 28 -2.77 -23.95 -8.21
CA LYS A 28 -1.71 -23.08 -7.68
C LYS A 28 -1.73 -21.70 -8.32
N ILE A 29 -1.47 -20.66 -7.53
CA ILE A 29 -1.25 -19.31 -8.05
C ILE A 29 0.11 -19.29 -8.75
N THR A 30 0.12 -18.89 -10.01
CA THR A 30 1.32 -18.82 -10.85
C THR A 30 1.72 -17.38 -11.15
N GLU A 31 0.76 -16.46 -11.14
CA GLU A 31 0.97 -15.04 -11.36
C GLU A 31 0.08 -14.24 -10.41
N HIS A 32 0.55 -13.08 -9.99
CA HIS A 32 -0.16 -12.14 -9.14
C HIS A 32 0.16 -10.72 -9.59
N TRP A 33 -0.88 -9.93 -9.84
CA TRP A 33 -0.77 -8.51 -10.08
C TRP A 33 -1.71 -7.78 -9.14
N GLY A 34 -1.19 -6.79 -8.45
CA GLY A 34 -1.94 -5.97 -7.52
C GLY A 34 -1.84 -4.50 -7.91
N VAL A 35 -2.92 -3.77 -7.66
CA VAL A 35 -2.91 -2.32 -7.58
C VAL A 35 -3.36 -1.92 -6.19
N ALA A 36 -2.75 -0.88 -5.64
CA ALA A 36 -3.05 -0.38 -4.31
C ALA A 36 -3.21 1.14 -4.33
N THR A 37 -3.93 1.69 -3.35
CA THR A 37 -3.97 3.14 -3.10
C THR A 37 -2.66 3.61 -2.45
N LEU A 38 -1.52 3.37 -3.12
CA LEU A 38 -0.19 3.56 -2.56
C LEU A 38 0.12 5.04 -2.27
N LEU A 39 -0.40 5.97 -3.07
CA LEU A 39 -0.25 7.40 -2.81
C LEU A 39 -0.86 7.81 -1.46
N ASP A 40 -2.07 7.33 -1.16
CA ASP A 40 -2.74 7.56 0.13
C ASP A 40 -1.95 6.94 1.29
N LEU A 41 -1.39 5.74 1.10
CA LEU A 41 -0.50 5.13 2.10
C LEU A 41 0.75 5.99 2.35
N MET A 42 1.38 6.53 1.30
CA MET A 42 2.55 7.42 1.44
C MET A 42 2.20 8.72 2.18
N GLN A 43 0.97 9.22 2.02
CA GLN A 43 0.47 10.37 2.76
C GLN A 43 0.25 10.06 4.24
N GLN A 44 -0.35 8.91 4.57
CA GLN A 44 -0.53 8.48 5.96
C GLN A 44 0.81 8.27 6.69
N LEU A 45 1.82 7.77 5.96
CA LEU A 45 3.19 7.63 6.48
C LEU A 45 3.89 8.99 6.65
N GLY A 46 3.42 10.04 5.97
CA GLY A 46 3.92 11.41 6.10
C GLY A 46 5.14 11.71 5.24
N VAL A 47 5.42 10.89 4.22
CA VAL A 47 6.53 11.10 3.27
C VAL A 47 6.09 11.87 2.02
N VAL A 48 4.78 11.91 1.74
CA VAL A 48 4.17 12.71 0.69
C VAL A 48 3.08 13.60 1.32
N PRO A 49 3.01 14.90 0.99
CA PRO A 49 1.92 15.76 1.48
C PRO A 49 0.53 15.32 0.96
N PRO A 50 -0.56 15.55 1.73
CA PRO A 50 -1.91 15.40 1.22
C PRO A 50 -2.13 16.29 -0.02
N LEU A 51 -2.82 15.76 -1.02
CA LEU A 51 -3.21 16.54 -2.19
C LEU A 51 -4.33 17.51 -1.76
N GLY A 52 -4.00 18.80 -1.63
CA GLY A 52 -4.96 19.90 -1.54
C GLY A 52 -5.77 20.01 -0.25
N GLY A 53 -5.19 20.69 0.75
CA GLY A 53 -5.87 21.69 1.60
C GLY A 53 -6.76 21.20 2.74
N GLN A 54 -6.33 21.51 3.97
CA GLN A 54 -7.09 21.63 5.22
C GLN A 54 -8.62 21.45 5.13
N ARG A 55 -9.13 20.51 5.93
CA ARG A 55 -10.27 20.89 6.77
C ARG A 55 -9.73 21.46 8.07
#